data_AF-A0A699T6V0-F1
#
_entry.id   AF-A0A699T6V0-F1
#
_cell.length_a   1.000
_cell.length_b   1.000
_cell.length_c   1.000
_cell.angle_alpha   90.00
_cell.angle_beta   90.00
_cell.angle_gamma   90.00
#
_symmetry.space_group_name_H-M   'P 1'
#
loop_
_entity.id
_entity.type
_entity.pdbx_description
1 polymer ?
#
loop_
_entity_poly.entity_id
_entity_poly.type
_entity_poly.pdbx_seq_one_letter_code
_entity_poly.pdbx_strand_id
1 'polypeptide(L)'
;LNDEEKAILFMLLLEKKRKLFVAKRVEEKRNKPPTQAQQRKIMCTYLKNMEGKKLIDLKNKSFDSIQKMFDRAFKRVNIFVNFRTELVEEISKKAKAKVMKGSSKRACTELEQKCSKKQKIDDDKETAKLK
;
A
#
# COMPACT_ATOMS: atom_id res chain seq x y z
N LEU A 1 -39.45 44.56 7.18
CA LEU A 1 -38.35 44.59 6.19
C LEU A 1 -38.71 45.60 5.12
N ASN A 2 -37.95 46.68 5.02
CA ASN A 2 -38.08 47.64 3.92
C ASN A 2 -37.66 46.97 2.60
N ASP A 3 -38.10 47.51 1.46
CA ASP A 3 -37.79 46.91 0.15
C ASP A 3 -36.28 46.90 -0.15
N GLU A 4 -35.54 47.88 0.38
CA GLU A 4 -34.08 47.93 0.34
C GLU A 4 -33.43 46.77 1.12
N GLU A 5 -33.92 46.47 2.33
CA GLU A 5 -33.41 45.37 3.15
C GLU A 5 -33.69 44.00 2.48
N LYS A 6 -34.84 43.87 1.81
CA LYS A 6 -35.16 42.66 1.02
C LYS A 6 -34.20 42.51 -0.16
N ALA A 7 -33.88 43.60 -0.85
CA ALA A 7 -32.93 43.58 -1.97
C ALA A 7 -31.51 43.19 -1.52
N ILE A 8 -31.04 43.74 -0.39
CA ILE A 8 -29.74 43.37 0.20
C ILE A 8 -29.71 41.89 0.58
N LEU A 9 -30.75 41.39 1.25
CA LEU A 9 -30.84 39.98 1.63
C LEU A 9 -30.87 39.05 0.41
N PHE A 10 -31.57 39.44 -0.65
CA PHE A 10 -31.62 38.69 -1.91
C PHE A 10 -30.25 38.66 -2.62
N MET A 11 -29.55 39.79 -2.68
CA MET A 11 -28.18 39.87 -3.22
C MET A 11 -27.21 38.98 -2.45
N LEU A 12 -27.28 39.01 -1.12
CA LEU A 12 -26.44 38.18 -0.24
C LEU A 12 -26.74 36.68 -0.42
N LEU A 13 -28.01 36.32 -0.63
CA LEU A 13 -28.43 34.96 -0.97
C LEU A 13 -27.87 34.50 -2.33
N LEU A 14 -27.91 35.34 -3.36
CA LEU A 14 -27.37 35.05 -4.68
C LEU A 14 -25.84 34.85 -4.64
N GLU A 15 -25.14 35.69 -3.89
CA GLU A 15 -23.69 35.57 -3.71
C GLU A 15 -23.32 34.25 -3.03
N LYS A 16 -24.04 33.89 -1.95
CA LYS A 16 -23.87 32.59 -1.29
C LYS A 16 -24.14 31.41 -2.23
N LYS A 17 -25.21 31.46 -3.02
CA LYS A 17 -25.51 30.42 -4.02
C LYS A 17 -24.40 30.28 -5.07
N ARG A 18 -23.88 31.39 -5.61
CA ARG A 18 -22.76 31.35 -6.57
C ARG A 18 -21.53 30.64 -5.99
N LYS A 19 -21.15 30.96 -4.75
CA LYS A 19 -20.02 30.31 -4.05
C LYS A 19 -20.25 28.80 -3.88
N LEU A 20 -21.45 28.38 -3.48
CA LEU A 20 -21.81 26.97 -3.35
C LEU A 20 -21.71 26.22 -4.68
N PHE A 21 -22.21 26.81 -5.79
CA PHE A 21 -22.10 26.17 -7.11
C PHE A 21 -20.67 26.08 -7.63
N VAL A 22 -19.79 27.02 -7.26
CA VAL A 22 -18.35 26.92 -7.56
C VAL A 22 -17.73 25.78 -6.77
N ALA A 23 -17.98 25.71 -5.45
CA ALA A 23 -17.48 24.65 -4.59
C ALA A 23 -17.94 23.25 -5.06
N LYS A 24 -19.23 23.10 -5.38
CA LYS A 24 -19.81 21.84 -5.87
C LYS A 24 -19.14 21.37 -7.17
N ARG A 25 -18.86 22.28 -8.11
CA ARG A 25 -18.13 21.95 -9.36
C ARG A 25 -16.68 21.55 -9.11
N VAL A 26 -16.02 22.13 -8.11
CA VAL A 26 -14.65 21.74 -7.72
C VAL A 26 -14.66 20.35 -7.10
N GLU A 27 -15.60 20.08 -6.21
CA GLU A 27 -15.77 18.78 -5.56
C GLU A 27 -16.12 17.69 -6.57
N GLU A 28 -17.06 17.95 -7.48
CA GLU A 28 -17.42 17.04 -8.57
C GLU A 28 -16.23 16.71 -9.47
N LYS A 29 -15.35 17.68 -9.75
CA LYS A 29 -14.11 17.45 -10.51
C LYS A 29 -13.10 16.56 -9.77
N ARG A 30 -13.04 16.65 -8.44
CA ARG A 30 -12.12 15.85 -7.60
C ARG A 30 -12.62 14.41 -7.43
N ASN A 31 -13.92 14.20 -7.36
CA ASN A 31 -14.55 12.91 -7.14
C ASN A 31 -14.76 12.10 -8.43
N LYS A 32 -14.15 12.51 -9.55
CA LYS A 32 -14.25 11.77 -10.81
C LYS A 32 -13.55 10.42 -10.66
N PRO A 33 -14.23 9.30 -10.91
CA PRO A 33 -13.58 8.00 -10.90
C PRO A 33 -12.49 7.97 -11.97
N PRO A 34 -11.38 7.26 -11.72
CA PRO A 34 -10.32 7.15 -12.71
C PRO A 34 -10.86 6.48 -13.98
N THR A 35 -10.47 7.03 -15.12
CA THR A 35 -10.82 6.47 -16.43
C THR A 35 -10.17 5.09 -16.61
N GLN A 36 -10.72 4.26 -17.51
CA GLN A 36 -10.18 2.92 -17.79
C GLN A 36 -8.69 2.96 -18.18
N ALA A 37 -8.25 3.97 -18.92
CA ALA A 37 -6.85 4.17 -19.26
C ALA A 37 -5.97 4.49 -18.04
N GLN A 38 -6.46 5.29 -17.10
CA GLN A 38 -5.77 5.59 -15.84
C GLN A 38 -5.69 4.33 -14.96
N GLN A 39 -6.79 3.60 -14.82
CA GLN A 39 -6.82 2.32 -14.11
C GLN A 39 -5.82 1.33 -14.72
N ARG A 40 -5.79 1.20 -16.05
CA ARG A 40 -4.84 0.36 -16.77
C ARG A 40 -3.40 0.76 -16.48
N LYS A 41 -3.09 2.07 -16.48
CA LYS A 41 -1.75 2.58 -16.16
C LYS A 41 -1.33 2.22 -14.74
N ILE A 42 -2.24 2.34 -13.77
CA ILE A 42 -2.01 1.97 -12.37
C ILE A 42 -1.75 0.46 -12.26
N MET A 43 -2.62 -0.37 -12.84
CA MET A 43 -2.47 -1.83 -12.83
C MET A 43 -1.17 -2.30 -13.49
N CYS A 44 -0.79 -1.72 -14.64
CA CYS A 44 0.45 -2.06 -15.32
C CYS A 44 1.68 -1.69 -14.49
N THR A 45 1.66 -0.51 -13.85
CA THR A 45 2.75 -0.09 -12.95
C THR A 45 2.89 -1.05 -11.77
N TYR A 46 1.77 -1.45 -11.17
CA TYR A 46 1.77 -2.43 -10.09
C TYR A 46 2.33 -3.79 -10.52
N LEU A 47 1.86 -4.32 -11.65
CA LEU A 47 2.34 -5.61 -12.20
C LEU A 47 3.83 -5.58 -12.56
N LYS A 48 4.35 -4.44 -13.04
CA LYS A 48 5.78 -4.27 -13.27
C LYS A 48 6.59 -4.44 -11.98
N ASN A 49 6.11 -3.86 -10.89
CA ASN A 49 6.83 -3.86 -9.61
C ASN A 49 6.65 -5.18 -8.85
N MET A 50 5.46 -5.77 -8.88
CA MET A 50 5.11 -6.95 -8.09
C MET A 50 5.41 -8.28 -8.78
N GLU A 51 5.21 -8.35 -10.09
CA GLU A 51 5.39 -9.59 -10.88
C GLU A 51 6.60 -9.49 -11.83
N GLY A 52 7.35 -8.37 -11.81
CA GLY A 52 8.53 -8.18 -12.67
C GLY A 52 8.22 -8.09 -14.18
N LYS A 53 6.96 -7.86 -14.55
CA LYS A 53 6.53 -7.88 -15.97
C LYS A 53 6.99 -6.64 -16.73
N LYS A 54 7.44 -6.82 -17.97
CA LYS A 54 7.79 -5.70 -18.84
C LYS A 54 6.53 -4.97 -19.30
N LEU A 55 6.62 -3.64 -19.41
CA LEU A 55 5.48 -2.82 -19.83
C LEU A 55 5.05 -3.13 -21.27
N ILE A 56 5.99 -3.50 -22.14
CA ILE A 56 5.74 -3.85 -23.56
C ILE A 56 4.78 -5.04 -23.65
N ASP A 57 5.00 -6.07 -22.83
CA ASP A 57 4.17 -7.27 -22.78
C ASP A 57 2.75 -6.98 -22.27
N LEU A 58 2.61 -5.98 -21.40
CA LEU A 58 1.31 -5.53 -20.87
C LEU A 58 0.58 -4.60 -21.83
N LYS A 59 1.31 -3.80 -22.62
CA LYS A 59 0.74 -2.82 -23.57
C LYS A 59 -0.07 -3.49 -24.67
N ASN A 60 0.33 -4.69 -25.10
CA ASN A 60 -0.35 -5.45 -26.16
C ASN A 60 -1.51 -6.32 -25.64
N LYS A 61 -1.76 -6.36 -24.33
CA LYS A 61 -2.85 -7.15 -23.72
C LYS A 61 -4.13 -6.33 -23.54
N SER A 62 -5.27 -7.00 -23.61
CA SER A 62 -6.57 -6.41 -23.28
C SER A 62 -6.65 -5.98 -21.81
N PHE A 63 -7.56 -5.06 -21.51
CA PHE A 63 -7.81 -4.59 -20.16
C PHE A 63 -8.20 -5.74 -19.22
N ASP A 64 -9.13 -6.60 -19.63
CA ASP A 64 -9.60 -7.72 -18.82
C ASP A 64 -8.48 -8.71 -18.47
N SER A 65 -7.54 -8.93 -19.41
CA SER A 65 -6.35 -9.75 -19.16
C SER A 65 -5.46 -9.11 -18.09
N ILE A 66 -5.24 -7.80 -18.17
CA ILE A 66 -4.47 -7.03 -17.18
C ILE A 66 -5.15 -7.08 -15.81
N GLN A 67 -6.47 -6.91 -15.76
CA GLN A 67 -7.26 -6.96 -14.54
C GLN A 67 -7.15 -8.32 -13.85
N LYS A 68 -7.32 -9.43 -14.58
CA LYS A 68 -7.15 -10.79 -14.03
C LYS A 68 -5.75 -11.02 -13.44
N MET A 69 -4.71 -10.52 -14.10
CA MET A 69 -3.33 -10.62 -13.58
C MET A 69 -3.15 -9.78 -12.32
N PHE A 70 -3.69 -8.56 -12.32
CA PHE A 70 -3.64 -7.66 -11.17
C PHE A 70 -4.34 -8.26 -9.95
N ASP A 71 -5.55 -8.78 -10.10
CA ASP A 71 -6.32 -9.37 -9.00
C ASP A 71 -5.59 -10.57 -8.39
N ARG A 72 -4.94 -11.39 -9.22
CA ARG A 72 -4.11 -12.51 -8.75
C ARG A 72 -2.93 -12.03 -7.92
N ALA A 73 -2.19 -11.02 -8.42
CA ALA A 73 -1.05 -10.45 -7.71
C ALA A 73 -1.48 -9.78 -6.40
N PHE A 74 -2.58 -9.03 -6.43
CA PHE A 74 -3.13 -8.32 -5.28
C PHE A 74 -3.59 -9.29 -4.18
N LYS A 75 -4.25 -10.39 -4.53
CA LYS A 75 -4.63 -11.45 -3.58
C LYS A 75 -3.42 -12.06 -2.86
N ARG A 76 -2.31 -12.29 -3.58
CA ARG A 76 -1.06 -12.82 -2.97
C ARG A 76 -0.51 -11.87 -1.90
N VAL A 77 -0.52 -10.57 -2.17
CA VAL A 77 -0.07 -9.56 -1.19
C VAL A 77 -0.95 -9.54 0.04
N ASN A 78 -2.28 -9.57 -0.13
CA ASN A 78 -3.20 -9.53 1.01
C ASN A 78 -3.08 -10.78 1.89
N ILE A 79 -2.87 -11.97 1.30
CA ILE A 79 -2.57 -13.19 2.05
C ILE A 79 -1.30 -13.03 2.89
N PHE A 80 -0.22 -12.48 2.31
CA PHE A 80 1.03 -12.24 3.02
C PHE A 80 0.88 -11.23 4.18
N VAL A 81 0.08 -10.17 3.99
CA VAL A 81 -0.22 -9.20 5.04
C VAL A 81 -0.98 -9.86 6.19
N ASN A 82 -1.97 -10.70 5.91
CA ASN A 82 -2.71 -11.45 6.94
C ASN A 82 -1.79 -12.34 7.79
N PHE A 83 -0.87 -13.08 7.15
CA PHE A 83 0.10 -13.88 7.89
C PHE A 83 0.98 -13.04 8.83
N ARG A 84 1.39 -11.84 8.41
CA ARG A 84 2.14 -10.93 9.28
C ARG A 84 1.31 -10.42 10.45
N THR A 85 0.04 -10.06 10.22
CA THR A 85 -0.84 -9.59 11.30
C THR A 85 -1.15 -10.68 12.31
N GLU A 86 -1.39 -11.92 11.86
CA GLU A 86 -1.58 -13.08 12.73
C GLU A 86 -0.34 -13.34 13.60
N LEU A 87 0.86 -13.29 13.00
CA LEU A 87 2.11 -13.45 13.74
C LEU A 87 2.32 -12.33 14.77
N VAL A 88 2.02 -11.07 14.43
CA VAL A 88 2.12 -9.93 15.36
C VAL A 88 1.14 -10.09 16.52
N GLU A 89 -0.10 -10.51 16.25
CA GLU A 89 -1.06 -10.82 17.30
C GLU A 89 -0.57 -11.96 18.22
N GLU A 90 -0.05 -13.04 17.67
CA GLU A 90 0.46 -14.18 18.43
C GLU A 90 1.64 -13.77 19.32
N ILE A 91 2.60 -13.01 18.78
CA ILE A 91 3.73 -12.45 19.54
C ILE A 91 3.21 -11.54 20.66
N SER A 92 2.19 -10.73 20.39
CA SER A 92 1.60 -9.83 21.41
C SER A 92 0.91 -10.60 22.54
N LYS A 93 0.19 -11.69 22.22
CA LYS A 93 -0.46 -12.59 23.19
C LYS A 93 0.61 -13.30 24.03
N LYS A 94 1.67 -13.80 23.39
CA LYS A 94 2.80 -14.44 24.06
C LYS A 94 3.57 -13.46 24.95
N ALA A 95 3.77 -12.22 24.52
CA ALA A 95 4.41 -11.18 25.32
C ALA A 95 3.58 -10.84 26.57
N LYS A 96 2.26 -10.65 26.44
CA LYS A 96 1.36 -10.44 27.59
C LYS A 96 1.37 -11.63 28.56
N ALA A 97 1.33 -12.86 28.06
CA ALA A 97 1.43 -14.06 28.90
C ALA A 97 2.79 -14.18 29.61
N LYS A 98 3.90 -13.80 28.95
CA LYS A 98 5.25 -13.83 29.52
C LYS A 98 5.45 -12.73 30.56
N VAL A 99 4.84 -11.55 30.38
CA VAL A 99 4.82 -10.45 31.38
C VAL A 99 4.02 -10.85 32.62
N MET A 100 2.90 -11.55 32.47
CA MET A 100 2.08 -12.01 33.61
C MET A 100 2.73 -13.19 34.36
N LYS A 101 3.51 -14.04 33.67
CA LYS A 101 4.25 -15.16 34.27
C LYS A 101 5.63 -14.76 34.85
N GLY A 102 6.16 -13.60 34.44
CA GLY A 102 7.50 -13.11 34.79
C GLY A 102 7.63 -12.43 36.17
N SER A 103 6.52 -12.14 36.86
CA SER A 103 6.58 -11.65 38.25
C SER A 103 6.79 -12.75 39.29
N SER A 104 6.80 -14.03 38.88
CA SER A 104 7.09 -15.15 39.77
C SER A 104 8.44 -15.80 39.41
N LYS A 105 9.49 -15.37 40.12
CA LYS A 105 10.87 -15.89 40.13
C LYS A 105 10.98 -17.38 39.73
N ARG A 106 11.74 -17.69 38.67
CA ARG A 106 12.81 -18.72 38.64
C ARG A 106 13.49 -18.89 37.25
N ALA A 107 14.81 -19.08 37.36
CA ALA A 107 15.89 -19.54 36.46
C ALA A 107 15.68 -19.94 34.98
N CYS A 108 16.66 -19.49 34.18
CA CYS A 108 17.34 -20.07 32.99
C CYS A 108 16.50 -20.58 31.80
N THR A 109 16.80 -20.10 30.59
CA THR A 109 17.50 -20.88 29.54
C THR A 109 17.67 -20.05 28.26
N GLU A 110 18.90 -20.08 27.78
CA GLU A 110 19.51 -19.57 26.56
C GLU A 110 18.58 -19.65 25.33
N LEU A 111 18.32 -18.49 24.72
CA LEU A 111 17.56 -18.37 23.48
C LEU A 111 18.53 -18.71 22.34
N GLU A 112 18.62 -20.00 21.98
CA GLU A 112 19.29 -20.44 20.76
C GLU A 112 18.60 -19.82 19.53
N GLN A 113 19.03 -18.62 19.15
CA GLN A 113 18.85 -18.11 17.81
C GLN A 113 19.68 -19.00 16.89
N LYS A 114 19.02 -19.96 16.25
CA LYS A 114 19.55 -20.70 15.10
C LYS A 114 19.56 -19.77 13.87
N CYS A 115 20.38 -18.71 13.95
CA CYS A 115 20.81 -17.94 12.80
C CYS A 115 21.73 -18.86 11.99
N SER A 116 21.17 -19.50 10.96
CA SER A 116 21.95 -20.27 9.98
C SER A 116 22.94 -19.34 9.27
N LYS A 117 24.16 -19.28 9.82
CA LYS A 117 25.35 -18.72 9.22
C LYS A 117 26.01 -19.83 8.40
N LYS A 118 26.16 -19.62 7.09
CA LYS A 118 27.33 -19.97 6.25
C LYS A 118 26.94 -20.12 4.77
N GLN A 119 27.33 -19.15 3.95
CA GLN A 119 28.12 -19.47 2.76
C GLN A 119 29.31 -18.50 2.80
N LYS A 120 30.51 -19.06 2.96
CA LYS A 120 31.78 -18.34 2.82
C LYS A 120 32.08 -18.29 1.33
N ILE A 121 32.32 -17.10 0.79
CA ILE A 121 33.13 -16.93 -0.41
C ILE A 121 34.57 -16.97 0.11
N ASP A 122 35.28 -18.05 -0.22
CA ASP A 122 36.74 -18.03 -0.22
C ASP A 122 37.14 -17.38 -1.53
N ASP A 123 37.55 -16.12 -1.48
CA ASP A 123 38.41 -15.53 -2.49
C ASP A 123 39.68 -15.13 -1.75
N ASP A 124 40.71 -15.97 -1.85
CA ASP A 124 42.06 -15.53 -1.58
C ASP A 124 43.06 -16.07 -2.62
N LYS A 125 43.59 -15.09 -3.35
CA LYS A 125 44.97 -14.89 -3.80
C LYS A 125 45.67 -15.82 -4.80
N GLU A 126 46.20 -15.12 -5.83
CA GLU A 126 47.55 -15.25 -6.43
C GLU A 126 47.86 -16.54 -7.22
N THR A 127 48.56 -16.59 -8.35
CA THR A 127 49.55 -15.75 -9.02
C THR A 127 49.77 -16.31 -10.44
N ALA A 128 50.19 -15.43 -11.36
CA ALA A 128 51.01 -15.64 -12.57
C ALA A 128 51.24 -17.06 -13.17
N LYS A 129 51.03 -17.19 -14.49
CA LYS A 129 52.13 -17.23 -15.49
C LYS A 129 51.63 -17.35 -16.94
N LEU A 130 52.28 -16.54 -17.78
CA LEU A 130 52.39 -16.62 -19.22
C LEU A 130 52.60 -18.04 -19.75
N LYS A 131 51.98 -18.35 -20.89
CA LYS A 131 52.59 -19.02 -22.04
C LYS A 131 51.91 -18.55 -23.32
#